data_AF-A0A3D9G1K5-F1
#
_entry.id   AF-A0A3D9G1K5-F1
#
_cell.length_a   1.000
_cell.length_b   1.000
_cell.length_c   1.000
_cell.angle_alpha   90.00
_cell.angle_beta   90.00
_cell.angle_gamma   90.00
#
_symmetry.space_group_name_H-M   'P 1'
#
loop_
_entity.id
_entity.type
_entity.pdbx_description
1 polymer ?
#
loop_
_entity_poly.entity_id
_entity_poly.type
_entity_poly.pdbx_seq_one_letter_code
_entity_poly.pdbx_strand_id
1 'polypeptide(L)'
;MKKSKLFIFGILLSAVLILSCNKAKRNELVNSWKVTNVEANKKPLSDSLKNIILTNGQLTFTEDGHVTGFLLREMTDGTYALTKKGKSLVIKDETGTPWPCVSTITKDELILEAEEVKLTLKKI
;
A
#
# COMPACT_ATOMS: atom_id res chain seq x y z
N MET A 1 26.75 -16.00 36.95
CA MET A 1 26.33 -15.83 35.55
C MET A 1 24.81 -15.92 35.40
N LYS A 2 24.05 -14.82 35.56
CA LYS A 2 22.57 -14.82 35.35
C LYS A 2 22.05 -13.43 34.96
N LYS A 3 22.36 -12.90 33.76
CA LYS A 3 21.73 -11.64 33.28
C LYS A 3 21.38 -11.61 31.78
N SER A 4 21.42 -12.73 31.06
CA SER A 4 21.29 -12.72 29.59
C SER A 4 19.90 -13.13 29.04
N LYS A 5 18.98 -13.66 29.86
CA LYS A 5 17.69 -14.17 29.34
C LYS A 5 16.59 -13.11 29.14
N LEU A 6 16.68 -11.94 29.77
CA LEU A 6 15.63 -10.91 29.66
C LEU A 6 15.61 -10.22 28.29
N PHE A 7 16.78 -10.09 27.63
CA PHE A 7 16.89 -9.42 26.33
C PHE A 7 16.27 -10.24 25.18
N ILE A 8 16.34 -11.57 25.24
CA ILE A 8 15.77 -12.45 24.20
C ILE A 8 14.24 -12.39 24.21
N PHE A 9 13.61 -12.33 25.39
CA PHE A 9 12.16 -12.18 25.53
C PHE A 9 11.64 -10.83 25.00
N GLY A 10 12.40 -9.75 25.20
CA GLY A 10 12.03 -8.43 24.68
C GLY A 10 12.02 -8.35 23.15
N ILE A 11 13.00 -8.99 22.49
CA ILE A 11 13.10 -9.00 21.02
C ILE A 11 11.99 -9.86 20.40
N LEU A 12 11.66 -11.01 21.00
CA LEU A 12 10.59 -11.88 20.50
C LEU A 12 9.21 -11.20 20.55
N LEU A 13 8.92 -10.49 21.64
CA LEU A 13 7.64 -9.78 21.81
C LEU A 13 7.46 -8.63 20.80
N SER A 14 8.55 -7.92 20.48
CA SER A 14 8.54 -6.81 19.51
C SER A 14 8.21 -7.29 18.08
N ALA A 15 8.76 -8.43 17.66
CA ALA A 15 8.48 -9.00 16.35
C ALA A 15 7.00 -9.40 16.17
N VAL A 16 6.39 -9.99 17.19
CA VAL A 16 4.97 -10.37 17.17
C VAL A 16 4.05 -9.15 17.08
N LEU A 17 4.38 -8.06 17.77
CA LEU A 17 3.61 -6.81 17.69
C LEU A 17 3.66 -6.18 16.29
N ILE A 18 4.82 -6.23 15.62
CA ILE A 18 4.97 -5.72 14.25
C ILE A 18 4.12 -6.54 13.26
N LEU A 19 4.15 -7.88 13.39
CA LEU A 19 3.34 -8.78 12.55
C LEU A 19 1.84 -8.56 12.77
N SER A 20 1.41 -8.37 14.02
CA SER A 20 0.01 -8.11 14.36
C SER A 20 -0.50 -6.79 13.76
N CYS A 21 0.27 -5.69 13.88
CA CYS A 21 -0.10 -4.42 13.24
C CYS A 21 -0.16 -4.52 11.72
N ASN A 22 0.80 -5.20 11.10
CA ASN A 22 0.78 -5.43 9.64
C ASN A 22 -0.45 -6.24 9.22
N LYS A 23 -0.83 -7.27 10.00
CA LYS A 23 -2.02 -8.08 9.73
C LYS A 23 -3.30 -7.24 9.82
N ALA A 24 -3.45 -6.43 10.87
CA ALA A 24 -4.59 -5.54 11.02
C ALA A 24 -4.70 -4.56 9.83
N LYS A 25 -3.58 -3.92 9.44
CA LYS A 25 -3.55 -3.02 8.27
C LYS A 25 -3.77 -3.75 6.95
N ARG A 26 -3.32 -4.99 6.81
CA ARG A 26 -3.62 -5.82 5.64
C ARG A 26 -5.13 -6.08 5.55
N ASN A 27 -5.77 -6.44 6.65
CA ASN A 27 -7.22 -6.66 6.68
C ASN A 27 -8.01 -5.40 6.31
N GLU A 28 -7.55 -4.21 6.73
CA GLU A 28 -8.15 -2.94 6.30
C GLU A 28 -7.94 -2.70 4.79
N LEU A 29 -6.73 -3.00 4.27
CA LEU A 29 -6.36 -2.80 2.87
C LEU A 29 -7.08 -3.75 1.91
N VAL A 30 -7.38 -4.99 2.31
CA VAL A 30 -8.06 -5.99 1.49
C VAL A 30 -9.47 -5.52 1.14
N ASN A 31 -9.56 -4.87 -0.01
CA ASN A 31 -10.78 -4.34 -0.58
C ASN A 31 -10.55 -3.79 -1.99
N SER A 32 -11.63 -3.30 -2.59
CA SER A 32 -11.59 -2.45 -3.77
C SER A 32 -11.53 -0.98 -3.37
N TRP A 33 -10.74 -0.22 -4.10
CA TRP A 33 -10.48 1.19 -3.84
C TRP A 33 -10.55 1.97 -5.15
N LYS A 34 -11.33 3.05 -5.19
CA LYS A 34 -11.44 3.96 -6.33
C LYS A 34 -10.62 5.22 -6.08
N VAL A 35 -9.82 5.64 -7.05
CA VAL A 35 -9.10 6.92 -6.97
C VAL A 35 -10.09 8.08 -7.01
N THR A 36 -10.00 8.99 -6.04
CA THR A 36 -10.85 10.19 -5.94
C THR A 36 -10.04 11.48 -5.99
N ASN A 37 -8.73 11.42 -5.74
CA ASN A 37 -7.85 12.58 -5.87
C ASN A 37 -6.47 12.17 -6.39
N VAL A 38 -5.85 13.06 -7.18
CA VAL A 38 -4.52 12.89 -7.76
C VAL A 38 -3.74 14.20 -7.59
N GLU A 39 -2.71 14.16 -6.76
CA GLU A 39 -1.80 15.26 -6.48
C GLU A 39 -0.41 14.96 -7.07
N ALA A 40 0.23 15.95 -7.66
CA ALA A 40 1.62 15.84 -8.12
C ALA A 40 2.57 16.14 -6.96
N ASN A 41 3.58 15.28 -6.72
CA ASN A 41 4.50 15.46 -5.59
C ASN A 41 5.78 16.21 -5.95
N LYS A 42 6.46 15.84 -7.05
CA LYS A 42 7.75 16.44 -7.44
C LYS A 42 7.81 16.98 -8.86
N LYS A 43 7.07 16.37 -9.78
CA LYS A 43 7.00 16.78 -11.18
C LYS A 43 5.55 17.04 -11.56
N PRO A 44 5.27 18.06 -12.38
CA PRO A 44 3.91 18.30 -12.84
C PRO A 44 3.39 17.08 -13.59
N LEU A 45 2.22 16.59 -13.17
CA LEU A 45 1.47 15.58 -13.90
C LEU A 45 0.64 16.29 -14.98
N SER A 46 0.64 15.78 -16.21
CA SER A 46 -0.24 16.31 -17.25
C SER A 46 -1.71 16.12 -16.87
N ASP A 47 -2.57 17.07 -17.24
CA ASP A 47 -3.99 16.99 -16.89
C ASP A 47 -4.70 15.82 -17.59
N SER A 48 -4.24 15.44 -18.79
CA SER A 48 -4.70 14.22 -19.47
C SER A 48 -4.44 12.97 -18.62
N LEU A 49 -3.21 12.83 -18.09
CA LEU A 49 -2.87 11.70 -17.24
C LEU A 49 -3.65 11.70 -15.92
N LYS A 50 -3.80 12.86 -15.28
CA LYS A 50 -4.64 12.99 -14.07
C LYS A 50 -6.08 12.54 -14.35
N ASN A 51 -6.65 12.98 -15.47
CA ASN A 51 -8.02 12.62 -15.84
C ASN A 51 -8.19 11.12 -16.09
N ILE A 52 -7.22 10.49 -16.76
CA ILE A 52 -7.18 9.04 -16.97
C ILE A 52 -7.16 8.30 -15.62
N ILE A 53 -6.28 8.72 -14.70
CA ILE A 53 -6.19 8.12 -13.36
C ILE A 53 -7.48 8.36 -12.56
N LEU A 54 -8.08 9.55 -12.59
CA LEU A 54 -9.34 9.81 -11.86
C LEU A 54 -10.51 8.98 -12.42
N THR A 55 -10.57 8.83 -13.75
CA THR A 55 -11.66 8.12 -14.42
C THR A 55 -11.54 6.61 -14.23
N ASN A 56 -10.35 6.05 -14.43
CA ASN A 56 -10.15 4.60 -14.49
C ASN A 56 -9.50 4.05 -13.21
N GLY A 57 -8.84 4.90 -12.42
CA GLY A 57 -8.04 4.51 -11.27
C GLY A 57 -8.83 3.71 -10.26
N GLN A 58 -8.45 2.45 -10.10
CA GLN A 58 -9.06 1.51 -9.17
C GLN A 58 -8.02 0.46 -8.81
N LEU A 59 -7.98 0.04 -7.55
CA LEU A 59 -7.15 -1.09 -7.10
C LEU A 59 -7.97 -2.03 -6.23
N THR A 60 -7.82 -3.32 -6.46
CA THR A 60 -8.44 -4.38 -5.64
C THR A 60 -7.34 -5.20 -5.02
N PHE A 61 -7.24 -5.20 -3.69
CA PHE A 61 -6.25 -5.99 -2.95
C PHE A 61 -6.90 -7.23 -2.35
N THR A 62 -6.25 -8.37 -2.47
CA THR A 62 -6.76 -9.67 -2.02
C THR A 62 -5.91 -10.26 -0.88
N GLU A 63 -6.52 -11.13 -0.07
CA GLU A 63 -5.88 -11.71 1.13
C GLU A 63 -4.64 -12.55 0.85
N ASP A 64 -4.53 -13.11 -0.36
CA ASP A 64 -3.39 -13.90 -0.82
C ASP A 64 -2.18 -13.03 -1.23
N GLY A 65 -2.33 -11.71 -1.31
CA GLY A 65 -1.23 -10.79 -1.63
C GLY A 65 -1.22 -10.30 -3.07
N HIS A 66 -2.30 -10.55 -3.83
CA HIS A 66 -2.46 -10.03 -5.18
C HIS A 66 -3.16 -8.67 -5.19
N VAL A 67 -2.93 -7.94 -6.28
CA VAL A 67 -3.58 -6.67 -6.57
C VAL A 67 -3.89 -6.56 -8.06
N THR A 68 -5.10 -6.10 -8.37
CA THR A 68 -5.57 -5.87 -9.73
C THR A 68 -6.19 -4.49 -9.88
N GLY A 69 -6.34 -4.02 -11.12
CA GLY A 69 -7.03 -2.78 -11.44
C GLY A 69 -6.24 -1.88 -12.39
N PHE A 70 -6.32 -0.57 -12.20
CA PHE A 70 -5.71 0.40 -13.09
C PHE A 70 -5.16 1.59 -12.29
N LEU A 71 -3.96 2.04 -12.65
CA LEU A 71 -3.41 3.35 -12.24
C LEU A 71 -2.89 4.11 -13.46
N LEU A 72 -1.72 3.71 -13.95
CA LEU A 72 -1.12 4.22 -15.20
C LEU A 72 -1.28 3.21 -16.33
N ARG A 73 -1.31 1.94 -15.97
CA ARG A 73 -1.55 0.78 -16.80
C ARG A 73 -2.52 -0.13 -16.07
N GLU A 74 -3.15 -1.01 -16.83
CA GLU A 74 -3.90 -2.12 -16.26
C GLU A 74 -2.94 -3.08 -15.56
N MET A 75 -3.38 -3.63 -14.43
CA MET A 75 -2.67 -4.60 -13.63
C MET A 75 -3.63 -5.77 -13.43
N THR A 76 -3.34 -6.89 -14.07
CA THR A 76 -4.21 -8.07 -14.06
C THR A 76 -3.78 -9.11 -13.04
N ASP A 77 -2.49 -9.12 -12.68
CA ASP A 77 -1.93 -10.05 -11.70
C ASP A 77 -0.72 -9.43 -10.96
N GLY A 78 -0.94 -8.27 -10.36
CA GLY A 78 0.08 -7.63 -9.54
C GLY A 78 0.20 -8.28 -8.17
N THR A 79 1.27 -7.95 -7.45
CA THR A 79 1.47 -8.37 -6.06
C THR A 79 1.75 -7.18 -5.14
N TYR A 80 1.48 -7.33 -3.85
CA TYR A 80 1.76 -6.26 -2.88
C TYR A 80 2.39 -6.75 -1.58
N ALA A 81 3.16 -5.87 -0.95
CA ALA A 81 3.78 -6.13 0.35
C ALA A 81 3.64 -4.92 1.28
N LEU A 82 3.15 -5.16 2.50
CA LEU A 82 3.10 -4.16 3.58
C LEU A 82 4.28 -4.34 4.52
N THR A 83 5.00 -3.25 4.78
CA THR A 83 6.08 -3.20 5.75
C THR A 83 5.90 -2.01 6.70
N LYS A 84 6.79 -1.88 7.69
CA LYS A 84 6.81 -0.75 8.64
C LYS A 84 5.45 -0.47 9.31
N LYS A 85 4.75 -1.51 9.78
CA LYS A 85 3.43 -1.40 10.43
C LYS A 85 2.34 -0.84 9.49
N GLY A 86 2.39 -1.22 8.22
CA GLY A 86 1.47 -0.78 7.17
C GLY A 86 1.67 0.66 6.68
N LYS A 87 2.78 1.31 7.05
CA LYS A 87 3.15 2.66 6.59
C LYS A 87 3.93 2.67 5.27
N SER A 88 4.34 1.51 4.80
CA SER A 88 5.01 1.35 3.51
C SER A 88 4.36 0.20 2.77
N LEU A 89 3.85 0.51 1.58
CA LEU A 89 3.26 -0.43 0.65
C LEU A 89 4.15 -0.47 -0.59
N VAL A 90 4.50 -1.66 -1.04
CA VAL A 90 5.15 -1.85 -2.35
C VAL A 90 4.18 -2.65 -3.21
N ILE A 91 3.73 -2.05 -4.31
CA ILE A 91 2.95 -2.73 -5.35
C ILE A 91 3.93 -3.14 -6.45
N LYS A 92 3.77 -4.33 -7.02
CA LYS A 92 4.51 -4.77 -8.19
C LYS A 92 3.51 -5.12 -9.27
N ASP A 93 3.76 -4.65 -10.49
CA ASP A 93 3.01 -5.13 -11.65
C ASP A 93 3.39 -6.58 -11.99
N GLU A 94 2.72 -7.15 -13.00
CA GLU A 94 2.95 -8.51 -13.49
C GLU A 94 4.38 -8.76 -14.00
N THR A 95 5.12 -7.70 -14.35
CA THR A 95 6.54 -7.79 -14.74
C THR A 95 7.48 -7.79 -13.54
N GLY A 96 6.94 -7.56 -12.33
CA GLY A 96 7.68 -7.44 -11.08
C GLY A 96 8.24 -6.03 -10.84
N THR A 97 7.88 -5.03 -11.65
CA THR A 97 8.38 -3.66 -11.50
C THR A 97 7.81 -3.05 -10.21
N PRO A 98 8.66 -2.68 -9.24
CA PRO A 98 8.19 -2.20 -7.95
C PRO A 98 7.79 -0.72 -8.02
N TRP A 99 6.64 -0.43 -7.42
CA TRP A 99 6.15 0.91 -7.16
C TRP A 99 6.01 1.11 -5.65
N PRO A 100 7.05 1.67 -4.99
CA PRO A 100 7.04 1.89 -3.55
C PRO A 100 6.28 3.16 -3.17
N CYS A 101 5.44 3.05 -2.15
CA CYS A 101 4.64 4.15 -1.62
C CYS A 101 4.75 4.22 -0.10
N VAL A 102 4.67 5.43 0.44
CA VAL A 102 4.20 5.64 1.81
C VAL A 102 2.69 5.45 1.80
N SER A 103 2.16 4.69 2.77
CA SER A 103 0.75 4.32 2.81
C SER A 103 0.09 4.80 4.09
N THR A 104 -1.09 5.39 3.95
CA THR A 104 -2.05 5.60 5.05
C THR A 104 -3.28 4.76 4.75
N ILE A 105 -3.56 3.78 5.62
CA ILE A 105 -4.66 2.83 5.45
C ILE A 105 -5.61 3.04 6.62
N THR A 106 -6.86 3.36 6.29
CA THR A 106 -7.97 3.48 7.24
C THR A 106 -9.13 2.61 6.77
N LYS A 107 -10.24 2.62 7.51
CA LYS A 107 -11.42 1.82 7.18
C LYS A 107 -12.03 2.17 5.80
N ASP A 108 -12.01 3.46 5.43
CA ASP A 108 -12.76 3.99 4.29
C ASP A 108 -11.87 4.75 3.29
N GLU A 109 -10.60 4.99 3.64
CA GLU A 109 -9.64 5.73 2.82
C GLU A 109 -8.27 5.07 2.79
N LEU A 110 -7.68 5.07 1.59
CA LEU A 110 -6.32 4.67 1.29
C LEU A 110 -5.58 5.85 0.65
N ILE A 111 -4.48 6.29 1.24
CA ILE A 111 -3.59 7.30 0.66
C ILE A 111 -2.28 6.63 0.29
N LEU A 112 -1.87 6.79 -0.97
CA LEU A 112 -0.61 6.30 -1.51
C LEU A 112 0.24 7.49 -1.95
N GLU A 113 1.37 7.68 -1.29
CA GLU A 113 2.31 8.75 -1.60
C GLU A 113 3.58 8.14 -2.19
N ALA A 114 3.74 8.28 -3.49
CA ALA A 114 4.93 7.88 -4.25
C ALA A 114 5.78 9.11 -4.60
N GLU A 115 6.92 8.89 -5.24
CA GLU A 115 7.81 9.97 -5.63
C GLU A 115 7.15 10.95 -6.63
N GLU A 116 6.40 10.45 -7.62
CA GLU A 116 5.82 11.30 -8.65
C GLU A 116 4.44 11.83 -8.26
N VAL A 117 3.66 11.03 -7.53
CA VAL A 117 2.22 11.24 -7.35
C VAL A 117 1.78 10.85 -5.95
N LYS A 118 0.78 11.57 -5.46
CA LYS A 118 -0.01 11.21 -4.29
C LYS A 118 -1.44 10.94 -4.72
N LEU A 119 -1.94 9.77 -4.35
CA LEU A 119 -3.28 9.30 -4.67
C LEU A 119 -4.09 9.20 -3.39
N THR A 120 -5.32 9.71 -3.43
CA THR A 120 -6.34 9.40 -2.42
C THR A 120 -7.37 8.49 -3.06
N LEU A 121 -7.63 7.37 -2.40
CA LEU A 121 -8.61 6.38 -2.84
C LEU A 121 -9.66 6.16 -1.75
N LYS A 122 -10.91 5.98 -2.18
CA LYS A 122 -12.02 5.61 -1.31
C LYS A 122 -12.42 4.17 -1.55
N LYS A 123 -12.78 3.49 -0.47
CA LYS A 123 -13.30 2.12 -0.51
C LYS A 123 -14.60 2.06 -1.32
N ILE A 124 -14.81 0.99 -2.08
CA ILE A 124 -16.04 0.73 -2.86
C ILE A 124 -16.66 -0.62 -2.53
#